data_AF-A0A7T8GU95-F1
#
_entry.id   AF-A0A7T8GU95-F1
#
_cell.length_a   1.000
_cell.length_b   1.000
_cell.length_c   1.000
_cell.angle_alpha   90.00
_cell.angle_beta   90.00
_cell.angle_gamma   90.00
#
_symmetry.space_group_name_H-M   'P 1'
#
loop_
_entity.id
_entity.type
_entity.pdbx_description
1 polymer ?
#
loop_
_entity_poly.entity_id
_entity_poly.type
_entity_poly.pdbx_seq_one_letter_code
_entity_poly.pdbx_strand_id
1 'polypeptide(L)'
;AEPFLSRIHDEPFSLRGDVQIPALSPERVRLPLHRRAGRARTCEFLDHSPELSSFQRKFVGEIKRAENLERILRFLEKECLNDGIPVEKNPGTEGHLTQSEENLLQVKASFTALKKKHLELLEMKVLLEKAQGLFSNKSIAVSDDGEIIRKLLGNE
;
A
#
# COMPACT_ATOMS: atom_id res chain seq x y z
N ALA A 1 -2.42 25.76 43.18
CA ALA A 1 -2.43 26.32 41.81
C ALA A 1 -3.36 25.46 40.99
N GLU A 2 -4.60 25.94 40.80
CA GLU A 2 -5.66 25.25 40.07
C GLU A 2 -5.26 25.01 38.60
N PRO A 3 -5.50 23.82 38.03
CA PRO A 3 -5.24 23.54 36.63
C PRO A 3 -6.32 24.20 35.75
N PHE A 4 -5.92 25.09 34.85
CA PHE A 4 -6.77 25.78 33.85
C PHE A 4 -7.72 24.87 33.02
N LEU A 5 -7.55 23.55 33.11
CA LEU A 5 -8.34 22.54 32.39
C LEU A 5 -9.67 22.20 33.09
N SER A 6 -9.84 22.48 34.39
CA SER A 6 -11.09 22.20 35.12
C SER A 6 -12.21 23.21 34.83
N ARG A 7 -11.90 24.37 34.23
CA ARG A 7 -12.88 25.39 33.82
C ARG A 7 -13.52 25.16 32.45
N ILE A 8 -13.19 24.07 31.79
CA ILE A 8 -13.83 23.67 30.52
C ILE A 8 -14.83 22.53 30.79
N HIS A 9 -15.56 22.60 31.90
CA HIS A 9 -16.74 21.76 32.13
C HIS A 9 -18.00 22.56 31.74
N ASP A 10 -18.71 22.00 30.77
CA ASP A 10 -20.18 21.97 30.64
C ASP A 10 -21.00 23.27 30.68
N GLU A 11 -20.43 24.40 30.29
CA GLU A 11 -21.26 25.51 29.84
C GLU A 11 -21.46 25.39 28.31
N PRO A 12 -22.71 25.32 27.82
CA PRO A 12 -22.96 25.45 26.39
C PRO A 12 -22.52 26.86 26.03
N PHE A 13 -21.35 26.99 25.39
CA PHE A 13 -20.93 28.21 24.72
C PHE A 13 -21.99 28.53 23.67
N SER A 14 -23.05 29.23 24.08
CA SER A 14 -24.10 29.75 23.23
C SER A 14 -23.53 30.96 22.52
N LEU A 15 -22.68 30.68 21.54
CA LEU A 15 -22.05 31.66 20.68
C LEU A 15 -22.94 31.84 19.45
N ARG A 16 -24.01 32.63 19.60
CA ARG A 16 -24.59 33.34 18.44
C ARG A 16 -23.69 34.54 18.16
N GLY A 17 -23.19 34.62 16.93
CA GLY A 17 -22.43 35.76 16.41
C GLY A 17 -20.95 35.44 16.22
N ASP A 18 -20.55 35.37 14.96
CA ASP A 18 -19.21 35.56 14.38
C ASP A 18 -18.04 35.47 15.35
N VAL A 19 -17.77 34.26 15.87
CA VAL A 19 -16.59 34.01 16.68
C VAL A 19 -15.40 33.81 15.76
N GLN A 20 -14.68 34.89 15.49
CA GLN A 20 -13.32 34.83 15.01
C GLN A 20 -12.47 34.14 16.09
N ILE A 21 -11.92 32.96 15.80
CA ILE A 21 -10.89 32.36 16.65
C ILE A 21 -9.70 33.33 16.63
N PRO A 22 -9.33 33.97 17.76
CA PRO A 22 -8.27 34.96 17.73
C PRO A 22 -6.97 34.30 17.27
N ALA A 23 -6.32 34.90 16.26
CA ALA A 23 -5.02 34.50 15.73
C ALA A 23 -3.93 34.36 16.83
N LEU A 24 -4.15 34.99 17.99
CA LEU A 24 -3.28 34.97 19.17
C LEU A 24 -3.40 33.72 20.07
N SER A 25 -4.16 32.70 19.68
CA SER A 25 -4.24 31.46 20.46
C SER A 25 -2.85 30.80 20.58
N PRO A 26 -2.39 30.41 21.78
CA PRO A 26 -1.13 29.70 21.97
C PRO A 26 -1.10 28.44 21.09
N GLU A 27 0.06 28.16 20.49
CA GLU A 27 0.22 27.09 19.50
C GLU A 27 -0.24 25.71 20.00
N ARG A 28 -0.07 25.45 21.30
CA ARG A 28 -0.51 24.21 21.97
C ARG A 28 -2.02 24.03 22.02
N VAL A 29 -2.80 25.12 22.04
CA VAL A 29 -4.27 25.08 22.18
C VAL A 29 -4.95 25.23 20.82
N ARG A 30 -4.21 25.62 19.78
CA ARG A 30 -4.73 25.90 18.44
C ARG A 30 -5.42 24.69 17.81
N LEU A 31 -4.74 23.55 17.68
CA LEU A 31 -5.32 22.34 17.04
C LEU A 31 -6.57 21.81 17.76
N PRO A 32 -6.58 21.65 19.11
CA PRO A 32 -7.79 21.25 19.83
C PRO A 32 -8.97 22.21 19.63
N LEU A 33 -8.72 23.52 19.63
CA LEU A 33 -9.77 24.53 19.40
C LEU A 33 -10.33 24.46 17.99
N HIS A 34 -9.48 24.38 16.97
CA HIS A 34 -9.92 24.25 15.57
C HIS A 34 -10.74 22.98 15.38
N ARG A 35 -10.31 21.86 15.97
CA ARG A 35 -11.06 20.60 15.93
C ARG A 35 -12.44 20.72 16.58
N ARG A 36 -12.53 21.36 17.76
CA ARG A 36 -13.80 21.56 18.46
C ARG A 36 -14.74 22.48 17.68
N ALA A 37 -14.23 23.61 17.21
CA ALA A 37 -15.01 24.58 16.45
C ALA A 37 -15.52 24.00 15.12
N GLY A 38 -14.68 23.24 14.40
CA GLY A 38 -15.09 22.53 13.19
C GLY A 38 -16.16 21.46 13.44
N ARG A 39 -16.09 20.73 14.56
CA ARG A 39 -17.13 19.77 14.95
C ARG A 39 -18.45 20.44 15.31
N ALA A 40 -18.39 21.55 16.02
CA ALA A 40 -19.57 22.28 16.46
C ALA A 40 -20.18 23.15 15.34
N ARG A 41 -19.45 23.40 14.24
CA ARG A 41 -19.83 24.30 13.14
C ARG A 41 -20.18 25.71 13.62
N THR A 42 -19.40 26.22 14.58
CA THR A 42 -19.69 27.48 15.29
C THR A 42 -18.96 28.69 14.73
N CYS A 43 -18.08 28.52 13.74
CA CYS A 43 -17.32 29.62 13.14
C CYS A 43 -17.06 29.38 11.66
N GLU A 44 -16.98 30.47 10.91
CA GLU A 44 -16.49 30.49 9.54
C GLU A 44 -15.02 30.95 9.54
N PHE A 45 -14.17 30.23 8.82
CA PHE A 45 -12.76 30.59 8.68
C PHE A 45 -12.60 31.54 7.51
N LEU A 46 -12.10 32.75 7.78
CA LEU A 46 -11.75 33.73 6.75
C LEU A 46 -10.25 33.63 6.43
N ASP A 47 -9.89 33.74 5.15
CA ASP A 47 -8.48 33.80 4.76
C ASP A 47 -7.91 35.17 5.13
N HIS A 48 -7.02 35.17 6.12
CA HIS A 48 -6.35 36.38 6.60
C HIS A 48 -5.10 36.74 5.78
N SER A 49 -4.61 35.84 4.92
CA SER A 49 -3.37 36.05 4.15
C SER A 49 -3.55 35.69 2.67
N PRO A 50 -4.43 36.40 1.94
CA PRO A 50 -4.63 36.17 0.51
C PRO A 50 -3.39 36.52 -0.34
N GLU A 51 -2.51 37.40 0.14
CA GLU A 51 -1.28 37.82 -0.55
C GLU A 51 -0.18 36.74 -0.55
N LEU A 52 -0.25 35.78 0.38
CA LEU A 52 0.75 34.72 0.48
C LEU A 52 0.42 33.57 -0.46
N SER A 53 1.40 33.21 -1.29
CA SER A 53 1.35 32.00 -2.10
C SER A 53 1.15 30.77 -1.22
N SER A 54 0.40 29.78 -1.72
CA SER A 54 0.10 28.54 -1.01
C SER A 54 1.34 27.87 -0.43
N PHE A 55 2.49 27.95 -1.11
CA PHE A 55 3.76 27.35 -0.69
C PHE A 55 4.51 28.11 0.42
N GLN A 56 4.18 29.38 0.63
CA GLN A 56 4.81 30.25 1.64
C GLN A 56 4.04 30.26 2.96
N ARG A 57 2.88 29.59 3.01
CA ARG A 57 2.04 29.50 4.20
C ARG A 57 2.71 28.63 5.27
N LYS A 58 2.44 28.95 6.54
CA LYS A 58 3.13 28.35 7.70
C LYS A 58 3.00 26.82 7.82
N PHE A 59 1.89 26.22 7.36
CA PHE A 59 1.57 24.80 7.60
C PHE A 59 1.73 23.88 6.38
N VAL A 60 2.44 24.32 5.34
CA VAL A 60 2.61 23.53 4.11
C VAL A 60 3.31 22.21 4.37
N GLY A 61 4.26 22.17 5.32
CA GLY A 61 4.95 20.94 5.69
C GLY A 61 4.02 19.89 6.30
N GLU A 62 3.13 20.30 7.19
CA GLU A 62 2.10 19.43 7.80
C GLU A 62 1.12 18.92 6.74
N ILE A 63 0.67 19.80 5.83
CA ILE A 63 -0.25 19.43 4.75
C ILE A 63 0.39 18.38 3.85
N LYS A 64 1.62 18.61 3.40
CA LYS A 64 2.35 17.63 2.56
C LYS A 64 2.58 16.30 3.26
N ARG A 65 2.84 16.30 4.58
CA ARG A 65 2.95 15.06 5.37
C ARG A 65 1.62 14.31 5.41
N ALA A 66 0.51 15.02 5.64
CA ALA A 66 -0.83 14.44 5.65
C ALA A 66 -1.21 13.88 4.26
N GLU A 67 -0.92 14.59 3.18
CA GLU A 67 -1.14 14.13 1.80
C GLU A 67 -0.36 12.85 1.49
N ASN A 68 0.91 12.76 1.92
CA ASN A 68 1.69 11.54 1.75
C ASN A 68 1.13 10.37 2.56
N LEU A 69 0.71 10.60 3.81
CA LEU A 69 0.07 9.56 4.62
C LEU A 69 -1.25 9.10 4.02
N GLU A 70 -2.04 10.02 3.46
CA GLU A 70 -3.28 9.67 2.75
C GLU A 70 -2.99 8.77 1.54
N ARG A 71 -1.94 9.08 0.77
CA ARG A 71 -1.48 8.23 -0.34
C ARG A 71 -1.13 6.82 0.15
N ILE A 72 -0.38 6.71 1.24
CA ILE A 72 0.00 5.42 1.85
C ILE A 72 -1.24 4.65 2.31
N LEU A 73 -2.17 5.32 3.00
CA LEU A 73 -3.38 4.70 3.51
C LEU A 73 -4.27 4.17 2.37
N ARG A 74 -4.44 4.94 1.29
CA ARG A 74 -5.17 4.50 0.09
C ARG A 74 -4.54 3.28 -0.56
N PHE A 75 -3.21 3.21 -0.59
CA PHE A 75 -2.49 2.03 -1.08
C PHE A 75 -2.77 0.82 -0.18
N LEU A 76 -2.57 0.94 1.12
CA LEU A 76 -2.79 -0.16 2.08
C LEU A 76 -4.25 -0.64 2.10
N GLU A 77 -5.21 0.27 2.06
CA GLU A 77 -6.65 -0.06 1.98
C GLU A 77 -6.97 -0.89 0.74
N LYS A 78 -6.43 -0.49 -0.42
CA LYS A 78 -6.60 -1.23 -1.67
C LYS A 78 -6.02 -2.64 -1.58
N GLU A 79 -4.86 -2.78 -0.95
CA GLU A 79 -4.22 -4.09 -0.78
C GLU A 79 -5.01 -4.99 0.17
N CYS A 80 -5.46 -4.46 1.31
CA CYS A 80 -6.33 -5.19 2.23
C CYS A 80 -7.63 -5.63 1.54
N LEU A 81 -8.23 -4.77 0.71
CA LEU A 81 -9.45 -5.10 -0.02
C LEU A 81 -9.22 -6.21 -1.06
N ASN A 82 -8.09 -6.18 -1.77
CA ASN A 82 -7.72 -7.22 -2.73
C ASN A 82 -7.54 -8.59 -2.05
N ASP A 83 -6.97 -8.59 -0.83
CA ASP A 83 -6.69 -9.82 -0.07
C ASP A 83 -7.85 -10.23 0.85
N GLY A 84 -8.96 -9.48 0.88
CA GLY A 84 -10.13 -9.76 1.72
C GLY A 84 -9.89 -9.52 3.22
N ILE A 85 -8.88 -8.72 3.57
CA ILE A 85 -8.50 -8.41 4.95
C ILE A 85 -9.33 -7.22 5.45
N PRO A 86 -9.97 -7.31 6.63
CA PRO A 86 -10.73 -6.19 7.19
C PRO A 86 -9.81 -5.02 7.55
N VAL A 87 -10.19 -3.81 7.14
CA VAL A 87 -9.41 -2.58 7.38
C VAL A 87 -9.61 -2.11 8.82
N GLU A 88 -8.51 -1.91 9.55
CA GLU A 88 -8.54 -1.39 10.92
C GLU A 88 -8.81 0.12 10.93
N LYS A 89 -9.63 0.59 11.90
CA LYS A 89 -10.02 2.00 12.03
C LYS A 89 -8.91 2.91 12.55
N ASN A 90 -7.88 2.36 13.18
CA ASN A 90 -6.74 3.10 13.71
C ASN A 90 -5.47 2.64 13.00
N PRO A 91 -4.97 3.41 12.02
CA PRO A 91 -3.85 2.98 11.17
C PRO A 91 -2.47 3.00 11.86
N GLY A 92 -2.38 3.24 13.17
CA GLY A 92 -1.12 3.32 13.90
C GLY A 92 -0.37 4.64 13.68
N THR A 93 0.95 4.62 13.86
CA THR A 93 1.82 5.82 13.73
C THR A 93 2.34 6.00 12.30
N GLU A 94 2.73 7.23 11.93
CA GLU A 94 3.25 7.57 10.60
C GLU A 94 4.45 6.69 10.17
N GLY A 95 5.36 6.42 11.11
CA GLY A 95 6.52 5.54 10.87
C GLY A 95 6.11 4.10 10.61
N HIS A 96 5.10 3.58 11.33
CA HIS A 96 4.60 2.23 11.13
C HIS A 96 3.93 2.08 9.75
N LEU A 97 3.18 3.09 9.31
CA LEU A 97 2.54 3.11 7.99
C LEU A 97 3.55 3.12 6.86
N THR A 98 4.57 3.97 6.97
CA THR A 98 5.64 4.08 5.96
C THR A 98 6.41 2.76 5.86
N GLN A 99 6.76 2.15 7.00
CA GLN A 99 7.44 0.85 7.01
C GLN A 99 6.56 -0.27 6.44
N SER A 100 5.26 -0.24 6.75
CA SER A 100 4.31 -1.24 6.25
C SER A 100 4.16 -1.17 4.72
N GLU A 101 4.14 0.04 4.14
CA GLU A 101 4.17 0.22 2.68
C GLU A 101 5.43 -0.40 2.07
N GLU A 102 6.61 -0.08 2.60
CA GLU A 102 7.88 -0.60 2.09
C GLU A 102 7.94 -2.13 2.14
N ASN A 103 7.56 -2.70 3.29
CA ASN A 103 7.52 -4.14 3.50
C ASN A 103 6.58 -4.81 2.49
N LEU A 104 5.39 -4.24 2.26
CA LEU A 104 4.40 -4.82 1.36
C LEU A 104 4.86 -4.76 -0.10
N LEU A 105 5.49 -3.66 -0.52
CA LEU A 105 6.09 -3.54 -1.85
C LEU A 105 7.21 -4.57 -2.05
N GLN A 106 8.08 -4.76 -1.04
CA GLN A 106 9.15 -5.75 -1.09
C GLN A 106 8.60 -7.19 -1.18
N VAL A 107 7.59 -7.52 -0.38
CA VAL A 107 6.94 -8.84 -0.41
C VAL A 107 6.31 -9.09 -1.77
N LYS A 108 5.62 -8.09 -2.35
CA LYS A 108 5.03 -8.19 -3.70
C LYS A 108 6.07 -8.42 -4.79
N ALA A 109 7.16 -7.66 -4.77
CA ALA A 109 8.26 -7.85 -5.70
C ALA A 109 8.86 -9.26 -5.57
N SER A 110 9.03 -9.73 -4.33
CA SER A 110 9.56 -11.08 -4.07
C SER A 110 8.60 -12.18 -4.52
N PHE A 111 7.29 -12.01 -4.29
CA PHE A 111 6.25 -12.96 -4.70
C PHE A 111 6.17 -13.08 -6.22
N THR A 112 6.19 -11.96 -6.95
CA THR A 112 6.16 -11.97 -8.42
C THR A 112 7.43 -12.63 -9.00
N ALA A 113 8.61 -12.33 -8.44
CA ALA A 113 9.85 -12.98 -8.83
C ALA A 113 9.83 -14.50 -8.56
N LEU A 114 9.33 -14.92 -7.40
CA LEU A 114 9.20 -16.33 -7.05
C LEU A 114 8.21 -17.06 -7.96
N LYS A 115 7.06 -16.44 -8.24
CA LYS A 115 6.05 -17.00 -9.16
C LYS A 115 6.62 -17.20 -10.56
N LYS A 116 7.41 -16.25 -11.07
CA LYS A 116 8.10 -16.37 -12.36
C LYS A 116 9.07 -17.55 -12.36
N LYS A 117 9.97 -17.63 -11.36
CA LYS A 117 10.92 -18.75 -11.24
C LYS A 117 10.22 -20.10 -11.13
N HIS A 118 9.11 -20.17 -10.40
CA HIS A 118 8.34 -21.40 -10.25
C HIS A 118 7.77 -21.88 -11.59
N LEU A 119 7.22 -20.97 -12.41
CA LEU A 119 6.70 -21.31 -13.74
C LEU A 119 7.82 -21.77 -14.69
N GLU A 120 8.95 -21.07 -14.72
CA GLU A 120 10.12 -21.48 -15.52
C GLU A 120 10.60 -22.89 -15.16
N LEU A 121 10.66 -23.22 -13.86
CA LEU A 121 11.03 -24.56 -13.40
C LEU A 121 9.98 -25.61 -13.75
N LEU A 122 8.69 -25.28 -13.70
CA LEU A 122 7.62 -26.19 -14.12
C LEU A 122 7.69 -26.49 -15.62
N GLU A 123 7.92 -25.46 -16.45
CA GLU A 123 8.11 -25.64 -17.89
C GLU A 123 9.30 -26.55 -18.19
N MET A 124 10.44 -26.31 -17.52
CA MET A 124 11.62 -27.15 -17.66
C MET A 124 11.37 -28.59 -17.20
N LYS A 125 10.64 -28.79 -16.10
CA LYS A 125 10.24 -30.13 -15.64
C LYS A 125 9.43 -30.87 -16.71
N VAL A 126 8.41 -30.22 -17.27
CA VAL A 126 7.56 -30.82 -18.31
C VAL A 126 8.36 -31.18 -19.57
N LEU A 127 9.32 -30.34 -19.97
CA LEU A 127 10.20 -30.64 -21.09
C LEU A 127 11.06 -31.88 -20.84
N LEU A 128 11.60 -32.01 -19.62
CA LEU A 128 12.40 -33.18 -19.22
C LEU A 128 11.56 -34.47 -19.18
N GLU A 129 10.34 -34.42 -18.64
CA GLU A 129 9.42 -35.57 -18.63
C GLU A 129 9.06 -36.03 -20.04
N LYS A 130 8.79 -35.08 -20.95
CA LYS A 130 8.54 -35.39 -22.37
C LYS A 130 9.78 -35.99 -23.04
N ALA A 131 10.96 -35.42 -22.81
CA ALA A 131 12.21 -35.94 -23.37
C ALA A 131 12.48 -37.38 -22.88
N GLN A 132 12.30 -37.66 -21.59
CA GLN A 132 12.44 -39.00 -21.02
C GLN A 132 11.45 -40.00 -21.64
N GLY A 133 10.18 -39.59 -21.81
CA GLY A 133 9.17 -40.41 -22.50
C GLY A 133 9.56 -40.75 -23.93
N LEU A 134 10.15 -39.81 -24.69
CA LEU A 134 10.67 -40.07 -26.03
C LEU A 134 11.81 -41.09 -26.02
N PHE A 135 12.76 -40.97 -25.10
CA PHE A 135 13.87 -41.93 -25.00
C PHE A 135 13.41 -43.33 -24.57
N SER A 136 12.42 -43.44 -23.69
CA SER A 136 11.84 -44.73 -23.29
C SER A 136 11.01 -45.39 -24.40
N ASN A 137 10.39 -44.61 -25.28
CA ASN A 137 9.62 -45.14 -26.40
C ASN A 137 10.49 -45.50 -27.61
N LYS A 138 11.67 -44.86 -27.75
CA LYS A 138 12.61 -45.12 -28.86
C LYS A 138 13.54 -46.31 -28.63
N SER A 139 13.65 -46.84 -27.41
CA SER A 139 14.40 -48.08 -27.15
C SER A 139 13.73 -49.33 -27.73
N ILE A 140 12.53 -49.21 -28.32
CA ILE A 140 11.83 -50.29 -29.04
C ILE A 140 12.12 -50.26 -30.56
N ALA A 141 12.78 -49.22 -31.08
CA ALA A 141 13.11 -49.11 -32.51
C ALA A 141 14.64 -49.11 -32.79
N VAL A 142 15.42 -49.82 -31.99
CA VAL A 142 16.79 -50.27 -32.36
C VAL A 142 16.78 -51.76 -32.68
N SER A 143 15.79 -52.15 -33.47
CA SER A 143 15.70 -53.38 -34.25
C SER A 143 14.90 -52.93 -35.46
N ASP A 144 15.53 -52.41 -36.51
CA ASP A 144 15.62 -53.23 -37.73
C ASP A 144 16.62 -52.72 -38.78
N ASP A 145 17.44 -51.71 -38.46
CA ASP A 145 18.34 -51.12 -39.46
C ASP A 145 19.38 -52.13 -39.98
N GLY A 146 19.69 -53.17 -39.19
CA GLY A 146 20.56 -54.27 -39.62
C GLY A 146 19.87 -55.32 -40.49
N GLU A 147 18.55 -55.54 -40.34
CA GLU A 147 17.82 -56.57 -41.10
C GLU A 147 17.39 -56.06 -42.47
N ILE A 148 17.02 -54.77 -42.56
CA ILE A 148 16.73 -54.10 -43.83
C ILE A 148 18.00 -54.04 -44.70
N ILE A 149 19.17 -53.75 -44.11
CA ILE A 149 20.45 -53.72 -44.82
C ILE A 149 20.88 -55.14 -45.27
N ARG A 150 20.63 -56.18 -44.46
CA ARG A 150 20.89 -57.58 -44.84
C ARG A 150 19.97 -58.06 -45.97
N LYS A 151 18.68 -57.73 -45.93
CA LYS A 151 17.71 -58.01 -47.02
C LYS A 151 18.03 -57.25 -48.31
N LEU A 152 18.59 -56.04 -48.21
CA LEU A 152 19.05 -55.26 -49.37
C LEU A 152 20.39 -55.75 -49.95
N LEU A 153 21.26 -56.37 -49.13
CA LEU A 153 22.56 -56.89 -49.56
C LEU A 153 22.52 -58.36 -50.05
N GLY A 154 21.35 -59.01 -50.06
CA GLY A 154 21.16 -60.29 -50.75
C GLY A 154 21.96 -61.48 -50.20
N ASN A 155 22.38 -61.43 -48.93
CA ASN A 155 23.03 -62.56 -48.27
C ASN A 155 21.98 -63.27 -47.39
N GLU A 156 21.46 -64.38 -47.89
CA GLU A 156 20.61 -65.33 -47.15
C GLU A 156 21.34 -65.92 -45.94
#